data_AF-A0A6G6GKF8-F1
#
_entry.id   AF-A0A6G6GKF8-F1
#
_cell.length_a   1.000
_cell.length_b   1.000
_cell.length_c   1.000
_cell.angle_alpha   90.00
_cell.angle_beta   90.00
_cell.angle_gamma   90.00
#
_symmetry.space_group_name_H-M   'P 1'
#
loop_
_entity.id
_entity.type
_entity.pdbx_description
1 polymer ?
#
loop_
_entity_poly.entity_id
_entity_poly.type
_entity_poly.pdbx_seq_one_letter_code
_entity_poly.pdbx_strand_id
1 'polypeptide(L)'
;MYKAVKKLALTVVPKRFLLKNELFFRSLFAINYRGKNHTCNICTHSLKRFIVIDDGDVLCPFCGSRARTRRLYDILTTEKLLSGRILHFSPSRSLYRVLSKEKSIDYVSTDFEDEFIATHRYDITAIDCPDNSFDLIICYHILEHIEDDSAAMRELFRVLKPGGTCLVQTPFKEGTDVYEDFSITSKEGRLKAFGQDDHVRIYSVNGLLQRLKTNKFTVSKQKEFKEDTRLGFTPETVLFLKKPVS
;
A
#
# COMPACT_ATOMS: atom_id res chain seq x y z
N MET A 1 -4.27 -23.58 13.24
CA MET A 1 -5.52 -23.04 13.84
C MET A 1 -6.20 -21.99 12.96
N TYR A 2 -5.57 -20.85 12.63
CA TYR A 2 -6.18 -19.81 11.77
C TYR A 2 -6.65 -20.34 10.40
N LYS A 3 -5.81 -21.15 9.71
CA LYS A 3 -6.18 -21.77 8.42
C LYS A 3 -7.37 -22.73 8.52
N ALA A 4 -7.42 -23.57 9.55
CA ALA A 4 -8.49 -24.54 9.76
C ALA A 4 -9.84 -23.85 10.05
N VAL A 5 -9.84 -22.83 10.92
CA VAL A 5 -11.03 -22.01 11.23
C VAL A 5 -11.50 -21.24 9.99
N LYS A 6 -10.57 -20.65 9.22
CA LYS A 6 -10.90 -19.94 7.97
C LYS A 6 -11.49 -20.87 6.91
N LYS A 7 -10.92 -22.07 6.74
CA LYS A 7 -11.40 -23.09 5.79
C LYS A 7 -12.81 -23.55 6.15
N LEU A 8 -13.06 -23.88 7.43
CA LEU A 8 -14.38 -24.28 7.92
C LEU A 8 -15.43 -23.17 7.76
N ALA A 9 -15.08 -21.93 8.12
CA ALA A 9 -15.99 -20.79 7.99
C ALA A 9 -16.40 -20.53 6.54
N LEU A 10 -15.47 -20.65 5.58
CA LEU A 10 -15.73 -20.46 4.16
C LEU A 10 -16.64 -21.56 3.55
N THR A 11 -16.69 -22.74 4.17
CA THR A 11 -17.55 -23.85 3.72
C THR A 11 -19.00 -23.68 4.18
N VAL A 12 -19.22 -23.04 5.33
CA VAL A 12 -20.55 -22.99 5.99
C VAL A 12 -21.21 -21.61 5.87
N VAL A 13 -20.42 -20.54 5.75
CA VAL A 13 -20.93 -19.16 5.80
C VAL A 13 -20.69 -18.45 4.46
N PRO A 14 -21.70 -17.79 3.87
CA PRO A 14 -21.53 -17.06 2.62
C PRO A 14 -20.37 -16.04 2.68
N LYS A 15 -19.53 -16.02 1.64
CA LYS A 15 -18.35 -15.12 1.56
C LYS A 15 -18.70 -13.65 1.83
N ARG A 16 -19.82 -13.16 1.27
CA ARG A 16 -20.31 -11.78 1.52
C ARG A 16 -20.59 -11.51 3.00
N PHE A 17 -21.18 -12.47 3.71
CA PHE A 17 -21.46 -12.34 5.14
C PHE A 17 -20.19 -12.33 5.98
N LEU A 18 -19.23 -13.21 5.65
CA LEU A 18 -17.91 -13.23 6.30
C LEU A 18 -17.14 -11.92 6.11
N LEU A 19 -17.22 -11.34 4.90
CA LEU A 19 -16.59 -10.05 4.61
C LEU A 19 -17.24 -8.90 5.40
N LYS A 20 -18.58 -8.86 5.46
CA LYS A 20 -19.32 -7.83 6.20
C LYS A 20 -19.05 -7.90 7.70
N ASN A 21 -18.88 -9.10 8.25
CA ASN A 21 -18.67 -9.33 9.69
C ASN A 21 -17.20 -9.66 10.02
N GLU A 22 -16.26 -9.36 9.13
CA GLU A 22 -14.86 -9.78 9.24
C GLU A 22 -14.25 -9.39 10.61
N LEU A 23 -14.46 -8.14 11.05
CA LEU A 23 -13.91 -7.64 12.31
C LEU A 23 -14.48 -8.34 13.54
N PHE A 24 -15.75 -8.73 13.51
CA PHE A 24 -16.39 -9.47 14.60
C PHE A 24 -15.74 -10.84 14.77
N PHE A 25 -15.67 -11.62 13.68
CA PHE A 25 -15.07 -12.95 13.70
C PHE A 25 -13.58 -12.93 14.04
N ARG A 26 -12.85 -11.94 13.51
CA ARG A 26 -11.46 -11.69 13.89
C ARG A 26 -11.34 -11.44 15.39
N SER A 27 -12.20 -10.60 15.96
CA SER A 27 -12.14 -10.25 17.38
C SER A 27 -12.33 -11.47 18.29
N LEU A 28 -13.24 -12.39 17.95
CA LEU A 28 -13.42 -13.64 18.69
C LEU A 28 -12.15 -14.50 18.71
N PHE A 29 -11.52 -14.68 17.54
CA PHE A 29 -10.28 -15.43 17.42
C PHE A 29 -9.08 -14.72 18.08
N ALA A 30 -9.04 -13.39 17.96
CA ALA A 30 -7.93 -12.55 18.38
C ALA A 30 -7.79 -12.40 19.90
N ILE A 31 -8.80 -12.80 20.69
CA ILE A 31 -8.71 -12.86 22.16
C ILE A 31 -7.47 -13.65 22.59
N ASN A 32 -7.20 -14.78 21.93
CA ASN A 32 -6.03 -15.61 22.19
C ASN A 32 -4.69 -14.94 21.87
N TYR A 33 -4.70 -13.79 21.21
CA TYR A 33 -3.50 -13.03 20.82
C TYR A 33 -3.28 -11.78 21.65
N ARG A 34 -4.15 -11.46 22.64
CA ARG A 34 -3.94 -10.34 23.56
C ARG A 34 -2.65 -10.51 24.37
N GLY A 35 -1.92 -9.41 24.57
CA GLY A 35 -0.66 -9.37 25.33
C GLY A 35 -0.04 -7.98 25.33
N LYS A 36 1.21 -7.84 25.78
CA LYS A 36 1.90 -6.52 25.92
C LYS A 36 3.16 -6.36 25.07
N ASN A 37 3.58 -7.42 24.36
CA ASN A 37 4.86 -7.48 23.66
C ASN A 37 4.86 -6.65 22.36
N HIS A 38 3.73 -6.64 21.66
CA HIS A 38 3.55 -5.95 20.40
C HIS A 38 2.34 -5.02 20.45
N THR A 39 2.24 -4.10 19.49
CA THR A 39 1.08 -3.23 19.33
C THR A 39 0.79 -2.99 17.85
N CYS A 40 -0.48 -2.85 17.50
CA CYS A 40 -0.87 -2.40 16.17
C CYS A 40 -1.24 -0.92 16.22
N ASN A 41 -0.46 -0.06 15.55
CA ASN A 41 -0.73 1.38 15.49
C ASN A 41 -2.02 1.77 14.74
N ILE A 42 -2.60 0.87 13.92
CA ILE A 42 -3.86 1.13 13.22
C ILE A 42 -5.08 0.88 14.11
N CYS A 43 -5.15 -0.27 14.80
CA CYS A 43 -6.31 -0.61 15.63
C CYS A 43 -6.04 -0.52 17.13
N THR A 44 -4.87 -0.02 17.51
CA THR A 44 -4.40 0.26 18.88
C THR A 44 -4.38 -0.91 19.86
N HIS A 45 -4.64 -2.14 19.39
CA HIS A 45 -4.63 -3.34 20.23
C HIS A 45 -3.19 -3.77 20.57
N SER A 46 -2.96 -4.06 21.85
CA SER A 46 -1.74 -4.71 22.34
C SER A 46 -1.83 -6.24 22.19
N LEU A 47 -0.74 -6.84 21.71
CA LEU A 47 -0.68 -8.23 21.28
C LEU A 47 0.47 -8.98 21.96
N LYS A 48 0.30 -10.29 22.16
CA LYS A 48 1.40 -11.17 22.56
C LYS A 48 2.33 -11.53 21.40
N ARG A 49 1.80 -11.58 20.18
CA ARG A 49 2.50 -11.77 18.89
C ARG A 49 1.60 -11.40 17.72
N PHE A 50 2.20 -11.07 16.57
CA PHE A 50 1.49 -11.05 15.28
C PHE A 50 1.30 -12.48 14.72
N ILE A 51 0.42 -12.63 13.73
CA ILE A 51 0.25 -13.87 12.98
C ILE A 51 1.24 -13.86 11.82
N VAL A 52 2.17 -14.82 11.77
CA VAL A 52 3.01 -15.04 10.58
C VAL A 52 2.15 -15.68 9.49
N ILE A 53 2.19 -15.12 8.28
CA ILE A 53 1.47 -15.61 7.09
C ILE A 53 2.44 -16.24 6.08
N ASP A 54 1.92 -16.79 4.98
CA ASP A 54 2.64 -17.74 4.12
C ASP A 54 3.82 -17.10 3.36
N ASP A 55 3.78 -15.80 3.11
CA ASP A 55 4.86 -15.03 2.50
C ASP A 55 5.89 -14.50 3.52
N GLY A 56 5.81 -14.94 4.78
CA GLY A 56 6.71 -14.53 5.87
C GLY A 56 6.34 -13.21 6.54
N ASP A 57 5.35 -12.46 6.04
CA ASP A 57 4.89 -11.21 6.65
C ASP A 57 4.05 -11.48 7.92
N VAL A 58 3.78 -10.41 8.67
CA VAL A 58 3.09 -10.41 9.95
C VAL A 58 1.77 -9.63 9.89
N LEU A 59 0.71 -10.34 10.26
CA LEU A 59 -0.67 -9.84 10.22
C LEU A 59 -1.22 -9.60 11.63
N CYS A 60 -1.90 -8.46 11.81
CA CYS A 60 -2.65 -8.15 13.03
C CYS A 60 -3.87 -9.08 13.15
N PRO A 61 -4.05 -9.78 14.29
CA PRO A 61 -5.19 -10.68 14.48
C PRO A 61 -6.53 -9.93 14.59
N PHE A 62 -6.53 -8.67 15.04
CA PHE A 62 -7.76 -7.88 15.23
C PHE A 62 -8.23 -7.19 13.95
N CYS A 63 -7.39 -6.37 13.31
CA CYS A 63 -7.79 -5.56 12.16
C CYS A 63 -7.29 -6.08 10.81
N GLY A 64 -6.37 -7.04 10.81
CA GLY A 64 -5.83 -7.63 9.58
C GLY A 64 -4.77 -6.82 8.86
N SER A 65 -4.28 -5.73 9.45
CA SER A 65 -3.16 -4.97 8.88
C SER A 65 -1.91 -5.83 8.75
N ARG A 66 -1.14 -5.61 7.68
CA ARG A 66 0.19 -6.18 7.42
C ARG A 66 1.31 -5.22 7.87
N ALA A 67 2.58 -5.63 7.86
CA ALA A 67 3.70 -4.78 8.25
C ALA A 67 3.73 -3.45 7.48
N ARG A 68 3.76 -3.53 6.14
CA ARG A 68 3.75 -2.37 5.23
C ARG A 68 2.56 -1.44 5.46
N THR A 69 1.38 -2.00 5.73
CA THR A 69 0.18 -1.19 6.00
C THR A 69 0.32 -0.40 7.29
N ARG A 70 0.84 -1.03 8.34
CA ARG A 70 1.12 -0.36 9.61
C ARG A 70 2.19 0.71 9.42
N ARG A 71 3.23 0.46 8.62
CA ARG A 71 4.25 1.46 8.29
C ARG A 71 3.66 2.65 7.56
N LEU A 72 2.87 2.42 6.52
CA LEU A 72 2.22 3.50 5.79
C LEU A 72 1.39 4.39 6.73
N TYR A 73 0.60 3.80 7.63
CA TYR A 73 -0.14 4.57 8.62
C TYR A 73 0.75 5.36 9.60
N ASP A 74 1.87 4.77 10.03
CA ASP A 74 2.89 5.43 10.84
C ASP A 74 3.48 6.64 10.12
N ILE A 75 3.82 6.51 8.83
CA ILE A 75 4.35 7.59 8.01
C ILE A 75 3.32 8.72 7.86
N LEU A 76 2.09 8.38 7.49
CA LEU A 76 1.02 9.35 7.27
C LEU A 76 0.76 10.21 8.52
N THR A 77 0.83 9.60 9.70
CA THR A 77 0.58 10.27 10.98
C THR A 77 1.81 11.04 11.48
N THR A 78 3.00 10.44 11.49
CA THR A 78 4.23 11.07 12.00
C THR A 78 4.73 12.21 11.12
N GLU A 79 4.59 12.10 9.81
CA GLU A 79 4.95 13.16 8.85
C GLU A 79 3.79 14.16 8.65
N LYS A 80 2.67 14.02 9.38
CA LYS A 80 1.50 14.91 9.35
C LYS A 80 0.95 15.12 7.93
N LEU A 81 0.85 14.04 7.16
CA LEU A 81 0.43 14.09 5.75
C LEU A 81 -1.09 13.98 5.55
N LEU A 82 -1.84 13.62 6.60
CA LEU A 82 -3.30 13.52 6.54
C LEU A 82 -3.94 14.91 6.58
N SER A 83 -3.92 15.61 5.45
CA SER A 83 -4.53 16.93 5.28
C SER A 83 -4.97 17.14 3.83
N GLY A 84 -6.08 17.85 3.63
CA GLY A 84 -6.60 18.18 2.31
C GLY A 84 -7.20 16.96 1.59
N ARG A 85 -7.08 16.95 0.25
CA ARG A 85 -7.62 15.91 -0.61
C ARG A 85 -6.58 14.86 -0.93
N ILE A 86 -6.91 13.60 -0.66
CA ILE A 86 -5.98 12.47 -0.71
C ILE A 86 -6.45 11.46 -1.74
N LEU A 87 -5.57 11.06 -2.67
CA LEU A 87 -5.78 9.93 -3.57
C LEU A 87 -4.99 8.71 -3.08
N HIS A 88 -5.66 7.59 -2.84
CA HIS A 88 -5.02 6.36 -2.36
C HIS A 88 -5.35 5.18 -3.28
N PHE A 89 -4.31 4.65 -3.93
CA PHE A 89 -4.41 3.48 -4.79
C PHE A 89 -4.43 2.19 -3.96
N SER A 90 -5.36 1.29 -4.29
CA SER A 90 -5.51 -0.08 -3.78
C SER A 90 -5.35 -0.20 -2.25
N PRO A 91 -6.14 0.56 -1.46
CA PRO A 91 -5.95 0.62 -0.03
C PRO A 91 -6.26 -0.72 0.64
N SER A 92 -5.36 -1.17 1.53
CA SER A 92 -5.70 -2.28 2.41
C SER A 92 -6.98 -1.98 3.21
N ARG A 93 -7.79 -3.01 3.49
CA ARG A 93 -9.06 -2.84 4.21
C ARG A 93 -8.91 -2.18 5.58
N SER A 94 -7.84 -2.51 6.32
CA SER A 94 -7.60 -1.92 7.63
C SER A 94 -7.35 -0.42 7.55
N LEU A 95 -6.60 0.02 6.54
CA LEU A 95 -6.27 1.43 6.37
C LEU A 95 -7.44 2.20 5.77
N TYR A 96 -8.12 1.64 4.76
CA TYR A 96 -9.37 2.20 4.22
C TYR A 96 -10.38 2.49 5.34
N ARG A 97 -10.61 1.53 6.26
CA ARG A 97 -11.56 1.69 7.38
C ARG A 97 -11.22 2.84 8.34
N VAL A 98 -9.94 3.19 8.48
CA VAL A 98 -9.51 4.29 9.34
C VAL A 98 -9.62 5.61 8.57
N LEU A 99 -9.05 5.69 7.37
CA LEU A 99 -9.01 6.93 6.59
C LEU A 99 -10.39 7.37 6.08
N SER A 100 -11.26 6.43 5.70
CA SER A 100 -12.64 6.75 5.27
C SER A 100 -13.52 7.33 6.39
N LYS A 101 -13.09 7.22 7.66
CA LYS A 101 -13.80 7.78 8.81
C LYS A 101 -13.18 9.07 9.32
N GLU A 102 -12.02 9.45 8.80
CA GLU A 102 -11.33 10.66 9.20
C GLU A 102 -12.02 11.86 8.56
N LYS A 103 -12.62 12.72 9.40
CA LYS A 103 -13.43 13.85 8.93
C LYS A 103 -12.59 15.04 8.49
N SER A 104 -11.32 15.08 8.86
CA SER A 104 -10.40 16.18 8.55
C SER A 104 -9.77 16.10 7.15
N ILE A 105 -10.05 15.04 6.39
CA ILE A 105 -9.52 14.82 5.03
C ILE A 105 -10.63 14.57 4.02
N ASP A 106 -10.42 14.95 2.77
CA ASP A 106 -11.21 14.49 1.63
C ASP A 106 -10.54 13.25 1.04
N TYR A 107 -11.02 12.07 1.43
CA TYR A 107 -10.37 10.80 1.12
C TYR A 107 -10.97 10.12 -0.11
N VAL A 108 -10.19 10.10 -1.20
CA VAL A 108 -10.49 9.39 -2.44
C VAL A 108 -9.65 8.11 -2.50
N SER A 109 -10.32 6.99 -2.70
CA SER A 109 -9.66 5.69 -2.88
C SER A 109 -10.00 5.10 -4.23
N THR A 110 -9.03 4.48 -4.88
CA THR A 110 -9.20 3.88 -6.19
C THR A 110 -8.59 2.49 -6.25
N ASP A 111 -9.20 1.59 -7.02
CA ASP A 111 -8.64 0.27 -7.32
C ASP A 111 -9.07 -0.14 -8.73
N PHE A 112 -8.12 -0.38 -9.63
CA PHE A 112 -8.43 -0.64 -11.04
C PHE A 112 -8.99 -2.05 -11.29
N GLU A 113 -8.56 -3.04 -10.49
CA GLU A 113 -8.90 -4.46 -10.63
C GLU A 113 -10.12 -4.89 -9.78
N ASP A 114 -10.75 -3.95 -9.06
CA ASP A 114 -11.88 -4.21 -8.15
C ASP A 114 -11.61 -5.31 -7.08
N GLU A 115 -10.35 -5.51 -6.72
CA GLU A 115 -9.91 -6.47 -5.69
C GLU A 115 -10.02 -5.88 -4.27
N PHE A 116 -9.86 -4.56 -4.16
CA PHE A 116 -9.88 -3.82 -2.91
C PHE A 116 -11.14 -2.96 -2.77
N ILE A 117 -11.46 -2.60 -1.53
CA ILE A 117 -12.58 -1.69 -1.27
C ILE A 117 -12.11 -0.28 -1.61
N ALA A 118 -12.67 0.29 -2.67
CA ALA A 118 -12.37 1.63 -3.15
C ALA A 118 -13.66 2.38 -3.54
N THR A 119 -13.57 3.71 -3.67
CA THR A 119 -14.68 4.57 -4.07
C THR A 119 -14.71 4.85 -5.57
N HIS A 120 -13.58 4.65 -6.25
CA HIS A 120 -13.38 4.90 -7.68
C HIS A 120 -12.59 3.76 -8.32
N ARG A 121 -12.55 3.77 -9.65
CA ARG A 121 -11.82 2.81 -10.49
C ARG A 121 -11.04 3.55 -11.58
N TYR A 122 -10.00 4.27 -11.17
CA TYR A 122 -9.14 5.01 -12.09
C TYR A 122 -8.07 4.10 -12.71
N ASP A 123 -7.85 4.27 -14.00
CA ASP A 123 -6.61 3.89 -14.65
C ASP A 123 -5.52 4.90 -14.25
N ILE A 124 -4.42 4.43 -13.67
CA ILE A 124 -3.33 5.31 -13.24
C ILE A 124 -2.64 6.01 -14.42
N THR A 125 -2.74 5.46 -15.63
CA THR A 125 -2.19 6.04 -16.86
C THR A 125 -3.12 7.06 -17.53
N ALA A 126 -4.36 7.16 -17.05
CA ALA A 126 -5.36 8.13 -17.50
C ALA A 126 -6.37 8.43 -16.38
N ILE A 127 -5.95 9.21 -15.38
CA ILE A 127 -6.75 9.48 -14.18
C ILE A 127 -7.86 10.48 -14.53
N ASP A 128 -9.12 10.08 -14.40
CA ASP A 128 -10.29 10.94 -14.64
C ASP A 128 -10.52 11.93 -13.48
N CYS A 129 -9.55 12.83 -13.32
CA CYS A 129 -9.56 13.95 -12.37
C CYS A 129 -8.90 15.17 -13.02
N PRO A 130 -9.33 16.39 -12.69
CA PRO A 130 -8.64 17.61 -13.12
C PRO A 130 -7.21 17.70 -12.62
N ASP A 131 -6.41 18.52 -13.29
CA ASP A 131 -5.07 18.89 -12.84
C ASP A 131 -5.10 19.48 -11.43
N ASN A 132 -4.05 19.24 -10.66
CA ASN A 132 -3.88 19.84 -9.33
C ASN A 132 -5.06 19.57 -8.37
N SER A 133 -5.60 18.35 -8.40
CA SER A 133 -6.74 17.94 -7.56
C SER A 133 -6.33 17.49 -6.15
N PHE A 134 -5.14 16.91 -5.99
CA PHE A 134 -4.77 16.21 -4.75
C PHE A 134 -3.61 16.87 -4.01
N ASP A 135 -3.72 16.97 -2.70
CA ASP A 135 -2.68 17.44 -1.79
C ASP A 135 -1.71 16.30 -1.43
N LEU A 136 -2.23 15.06 -1.38
CA LEU A 136 -1.47 13.84 -1.15
C LEU A 136 -1.89 12.74 -2.14
N ILE A 137 -0.91 12.05 -2.72
CA ILE A 137 -1.12 10.79 -3.43
C ILE A 137 -0.35 9.67 -2.73
N ILE A 138 -1.01 8.53 -2.52
CA ILE A 138 -0.43 7.32 -1.93
C ILE A 138 -0.40 6.24 -3.02
N CYS A 139 0.79 5.95 -3.55
CA CYS A 139 1.04 5.01 -4.64
C CYS A 139 2.01 3.91 -4.15
N TYR A 140 1.47 2.92 -3.44
CA TYR A 140 2.24 1.83 -2.85
C TYR A 140 1.98 0.54 -3.61
N HIS A 141 3.05 -0.11 -4.06
CA HIS A 141 2.99 -1.36 -4.81
C HIS A 141 2.06 -1.29 -6.04
N ILE A 142 2.23 -0.25 -6.86
CA ILE A 142 1.41 -0.03 -8.05
C ILE A 142 2.29 -0.03 -9.30
N LEU A 143 3.34 0.80 -9.32
CA LEU A 143 4.11 1.07 -10.53
C LEU A 143 4.78 -0.17 -11.12
N GLU A 144 5.10 -1.19 -10.32
CA GLU A 144 5.70 -2.45 -10.79
C GLU A 144 4.78 -3.30 -11.68
N HIS A 145 3.47 -2.98 -11.69
CA HIS A 145 2.45 -3.64 -12.49
C HIS A 145 2.13 -2.91 -13.81
N ILE A 146 2.61 -1.67 -13.99
CA ILE A 146 2.12 -0.78 -15.06
C ILE A 146 3.06 -0.76 -16.27
N GLU A 147 2.72 -1.36 -17.40
CA GLU A 147 3.62 -1.39 -18.57
C GLU A 147 4.14 0.00 -19.00
N ASP A 148 3.29 1.02 -19.12
CA ASP A 148 3.71 2.43 -19.31
C ASP A 148 3.74 3.18 -17.97
N ASP A 149 4.74 2.90 -17.14
CA ASP A 149 4.92 3.57 -15.85
C ASP A 149 5.20 5.08 -16.01
N SER A 150 5.72 5.50 -17.16
CA SER A 150 5.94 6.90 -17.49
C SER A 150 4.61 7.65 -17.66
N ALA A 151 3.61 7.05 -18.34
CA ALA A 151 2.25 7.60 -18.39
C ALA A 151 1.63 7.72 -16.99
N ALA A 152 1.77 6.68 -16.17
CA ALA A 152 1.33 6.72 -14.78
C ALA A 152 1.99 7.86 -14.00
N MET A 153 3.31 8.03 -14.10
CA MET A 153 4.03 9.12 -13.43
C MET A 153 3.59 10.49 -13.92
N ARG A 154 3.34 10.67 -15.23
CA ARG A 154 2.79 11.92 -15.79
C ARG A 154 1.43 12.26 -15.21
N GLU A 155 0.53 11.28 -15.11
CA GLU A 155 -0.79 11.48 -14.53
C GLU A 155 -0.72 11.77 -13.03
N LEU A 156 0.08 11.02 -12.28
CA LEU A 156 0.34 11.31 -10.86
C LEU A 156 0.86 12.74 -10.67
N PHE A 157 1.76 13.20 -11.54
CA PHE A 157 2.27 14.58 -11.51
C PHE A 157 1.18 15.59 -11.87
N ARG A 158 0.37 15.31 -12.89
CA ARG A 158 -0.69 16.19 -13.38
C ARG A 158 -1.74 16.44 -12.29
N VAL A 159 -2.24 15.38 -11.66
CA VAL A 159 -3.31 15.47 -10.65
C VAL A 159 -2.81 15.91 -9.28
N LEU A 160 -1.51 15.83 -8.99
CA LEU A 160 -0.93 16.39 -7.76
C LEU A 160 -0.90 17.92 -7.82
N LYS A 161 -1.28 18.60 -6.73
CA LYS A 161 -1.15 20.05 -6.59
C LYS A 161 0.31 20.50 -6.51
N PRO A 162 0.66 21.72 -6.96
CA PRO A 162 1.97 22.30 -6.67
C PRO A 162 2.21 22.33 -5.16
N GLY A 163 3.38 21.85 -4.71
CA GLY A 163 3.70 21.65 -3.30
C GLY A 163 3.09 20.40 -2.65
N GLY A 164 2.18 19.70 -3.33
CA GLY A 164 1.59 18.43 -2.90
C GLY A 164 2.63 17.32 -2.78
N THR A 165 2.32 16.28 -2.00
CA THR A 165 3.19 15.12 -1.77
C THR A 165 2.70 13.89 -2.53
N CYS A 166 3.58 13.15 -3.18
CA CYS A 166 3.29 11.80 -3.66
C CYS A 166 4.21 10.81 -2.94
N LEU A 167 3.62 9.85 -2.22
CA LEU A 167 4.35 8.76 -1.60
C LEU A 167 4.41 7.59 -2.57
N VAL A 168 5.62 7.14 -2.88
CA VAL A 168 5.86 6.00 -3.76
C VAL A 168 6.71 4.96 -3.05
N GLN A 169 6.27 3.71 -3.12
CA GLN A 169 7.05 2.56 -2.67
C GLN A 169 6.74 1.34 -3.54
N THR A 170 7.77 0.56 -3.83
CA THR A 170 7.70 -0.71 -4.58
C THR A 170 8.61 -1.75 -3.88
N PRO A 171 8.55 -3.05 -4.22
CA PRO A 171 9.48 -4.07 -3.75
C PRO A 171 10.88 -3.83 -4.33
N PHE A 172 11.59 -2.85 -3.77
CA PHE A 172 12.91 -2.46 -4.25
C PHE A 172 13.91 -3.62 -4.16
N LYS A 173 14.78 -3.72 -5.17
CA LYS A 173 15.98 -4.58 -5.12
C LYS A 173 17.25 -3.73 -5.12
N GLU A 174 18.33 -4.33 -4.61
CA GLU A 174 19.68 -3.79 -4.68
C GLU A 174 20.12 -3.55 -6.14
N GLY A 175 20.97 -2.56 -6.35
CA GLY A 175 21.48 -2.16 -7.65
C GLY A 175 21.08 -0.74 -8.06
N THR A 176 21.36 -0.38 -9.31
CA THR A 176 21.14 0.98 -9.85
C THR A 176 20.02 1.06 -10.88
N ASP A 177 19.65 -0.07 -11.48
CA ASP A 177 18.85 -0.07 -12.71
C ASP A 177 17.41 -0.50 -12.45
N VAL A 178 16.58 -0.34 -13.48
CA VAL A 178 15.24 -0.92 -13.55
C VAL A 178 15.34 -2.13 -14.47
N TYR A 179 14.92 -3.30 -13.99
CA TYR A 179 14.85 -4.50 -14.82
C TYR A 179 13.41 -4.70 -15.30
N GLU A 180 13.19 -4.69 -16.60
CA GLU A 180 11.87 -4.91 -17.22
C GLU A 180 12.01 -5.71 -18.52
N ASP A 181 11.03 -6.56 -18.79
CA ASP A 181 10.97 -7.36 -20.02
C ASP A 181 9.50 -7.65 -20.35
N PHE A 182 8.94 -6.86 -21.27
CA PHE A 182 7.54 -6.97 -21.67
C PHE A 182 7.26 -8.17 -22.59
N SER A 183 8.29 -8.88 -23.07
CA SER A 183 8.10 -10.13 -23.80
C SER A 183 7.66 -11.28 -22.87
N ILE A 184 7.90 -11.15 -21.56
CA ILE A 184 7.51 -12.13 -20.54
C ILE A 184 6.04 -11.92 -20.14
N THR A 185 5.15 -12.65 -20.79
CA THR A 185 3.70 -12.54 -20.59
C THR A 185 3.10 -13.64 -19.71
N SER A 186 3.77 -14.80 -19.58
CA SER A 186 3.29 -15.91 -18.73
C SER A 186 3.45 -15.61 -17.24
N LYS A 187 2.49 -16.06 -16.43
CA LYS A 187 2.51 -15.91 -14.96
C LYS A 187 3.74 -16.54 -14.33
N GLU A 188 4.09 -17.75 -14.75
CA GLU A 188 5.27 -18.47 -14.29
C GLU A 188 6.56 -17.75 -14.70
N GLY A 189 6.59 -17.20 -15.91
CA GLY A 189 7.69 -16.39 -16.41
C GLY A 189 7.88 -15.11 -15.58
N ARG A 190 6.79 -14.39 -15.31
CA ARG A 190 6.78 -13.17 -14.48
C ARG A 190 7.20 -13.46 -13.05
N LEU A 191 6.69 -14.53 -12.44
CA LEU A 191 7.11 -14.95 -11.10
C LEU A 191 8.63 -15.22 -11.05
N LYS A 192 9.18 -15.89 -12.07
CA LYS A 192 10.61 -16.19 -12.15
C LYS A 192 11.46 -14.94 -12.39
N ALA A 193 11.03 -14.04 -13.27
CA ALA A 193 11.78 -12.85 -13.66
C ALA A 193 11.67 -11.73 -12.62
N PHE A 194 10.46 -11.48 -12.11
CA PHE A 194 10.12 -10.30 -11.32
C PHE A 194 9.81 -10.60 -9.85
N GLY A 195 9.59 -11.87 -9.50
CA GLY A 195 9.28 -12.31 -8.12
C GLY A 195 7.78 -12.33 -7.77
N GLN A 196 6.92 -11.89 -8.69
CA GLN A 196 5.46 -11.97 -8.59
C GLN A 196 4.87 -12.21 -9.99
N ASP A 197 3.72 -12.89 -10.08
CA ASP A 197 3.17 -13.39 -11.35
C ASP A 197 2.51 -12.30 -12.22
N ASP A 198 2.31 -11.12 -11.67
CA ASP A 198 1.68 -9.96 -12.29
C ASP A 198 2.60 -8.73 -12.41
N HIS A 199 3.83 -8.80 -11.89
CA HIS A 199 4.83 -7.75 -12.10
C HIS A 199 5.35 -7.79 -13.53
N VAL A 200 5.66 -6.61 -14.07
CA VAL A 200 6.31 -6.45 -15.38
C VAL A 200 7.74 -5.89 -15.27
N ARG A 201 8.15 -5.52 -14.04
CA ARG A 201 9.48 -5.00 -13.75
C ARG A 201 9.87 -5.09 -12.28
N ILE A 202 11.14 -4.80 -12.03
CA ILE A 202 11.71 -4.58 -10.70
C ILE A 202 12.44 -3.23 -10.69
N TYR A 203 12.17 -2.43 -9.67
CA TYR A 203 12.89 -1.18 -9.42
C TYR A 203 14.03 -1.38 -8.42
N SER A 204 15.17 -0.77 -8.70
CA SER A 204 16.04 -0.25 -7.64
C SER A 204 15.54 1.12 -7.17
N VAL A 205 15.96 1.54 -5.98
CA VAL A 205 15.66 2.88 -5.46
C VAL A 205 16.16 3.95 -6.44
N ASN A 206 17.42 3.84 -6.89
CA ASN A 206 18.02 4.79 -7.81
C ASN A 206 17.35 4.80 -9.19
N GLY A 207 17.03 3.63 -9.75
CA GLY A 207 16.34 3.52 -11.04
C GLY A 207 14.98 4.21 -11.03
N LEU A 208 14.18 3.98 -9.98
CA LEU A 208 12.88 4.65 -9.84
C LEU A 208 13.04 6.17 -9.63
N LEU A 209 14.00 6.61 -8.82
CA LEU A 209 14.28 8.03 -8.61
C LEU A 209 14.59 8.76 -9.92
N GLN A 210 15.34 8.15 -10.83
CA GLN A 210 15.63 8.76 -12.14
C GLN A 210 14.38 8.87 -13.00
N ARG A 211 13.55 7.83 -13.08
CA ARG A 211 12.27 7.88 -13.83
C ARG A 211 11.33 8.96 -13.31
N LEU A 212 11.24 9.10 -11.99
CA LEU A 212 10.41 10.12 -11.35
C LEU A 212 10.89 11.54 -11.66
N LYS A 213 12.22 11.77 -11.66
CA LYS A 213 12.82 13.06 -12.05
C LYS A 213 12.55 13.42 -13.51
N THR A 214 12.66 12.45 -14.42
CA THR A 214 12.30 12.65 -15.84
C THR A 214 10.83 13.05 -16.00
N ASN A 215 9.96 12.59 -15.10
CA ASN A 215 8.56 12.97 -15.02
C ASN A 215 8.28 14.18 -14.10
N LYS A 216 9.28 15.08 -13.95
CA LYS A 216 9.19 16.39 -13.28
C LYS A 216 8.97 16.38 -11.76
N PHE A 217 8.97 15.21 -11.12
CA PHE A 217 8.94 15.15 -9.66
C PHE A 217 10.28 15.58 -9.06
N THR A 218 10.22 16.33 -7.95
CA THR A 218 11.37 16.54 -7.07
C THR A 218 11.31 15.54 -5.93
N VAL A 219 12.42 14.85 -5.66
CA VAL A 219 12.53 13.93 -4.53
C VAL A 219 12.84 14.75 -3.29
N SER A 220 11.85 14.89 -2.41
CA SER A 220 12.01 15.69 -1.18
C SER A 220 12.62 14.89 -0.04
N LYS A 221 12.28 13.61 0.08
CA LYS A 221 12.90 12.68 1.04
C LYS A 221 12.97 11.27 0.45
N GLN A 222 14.07 10.59 0.71
CA GLN A 222 14.18 9.14 0.66
C GLN A 222 14.36 8.69 2.11
N LYS A 223 13.43 7.87 2.62
CA LYS A 223 13.49 7.43 4.02
C LYS A 223 13.59 5.92 4.07
N GLU A 224 14.71 5.45 4.62
CA GLU A 224 14.92 4.06 4.96
C GLU A 224 14.39 3.83 6.37
N PHE A 225 13.47 2.90 6.48
CA PHE A 225 12.89 2.48 7.74
C PHE A 225 13.54 1.18 8.18
N LYS A 226 13.98 1.16 9.44
CA LYS A 226 14.47 -0.07 10.08
C LYS A 226 13.32 -0.93 10.56
N GLU A 227 13.59 -2.19 10.82
CA GLU A 227 12.67 -3.08 11.50
C GLU A 227 12.26 -2.54 12.88
N ASP A 228 11.05 -2.89 13.30
CA ASP A 228 10.55 -2.68 14.66
C ASP A 228 9.69 -3.88 15.01
N THR A 229 10.22 -4.75 15.87
CA THR A 229 9.53 -5.99 16.25
C THR A 229 8.23 -5.71 17.00
N ARG A 230 8.16 -4.64 17.81
CA ARG A 230 6.97 -4.27 18.59
C ARG A 230 5.81 -3.85 17.69
N LEU A 231 6.09 -3.09 16.63
CA LEU A 231 5.10 -2.69 15.62
C LEU A 231 4.95 -3.71 14.48
N GLY A 232 5.83 -4.71 14.46
CA GLY A 232 5.91 -5.71 13.40
C GLY A 232 6.24 -5.06 12.07
N PHE A 233 7.14 -4.07 12.07
CA PHE A 233 7.66 -3.45 10.88
C PHE A 233 8.84 -4.24 10.33
N THR A 234 8.91 -4.34 9.01
CA THR A 234 10.06 -4.82 8.27
C THR A 234 10.86 -3.63 7.74
N PRO A 235 12.13 -3.85 7.34
CA PRO A 235 12.87 -2.84 6.61
C PRO A 235 12.18 -2.48 5.30
N GLU A 236 12.10 -1.19 4.98
CA GLU A 236 11.59 -0.71 3.70
C GLU A 236 12.09 0.70 3.40
N THR A 237 12.13 1.05 2.13
CA THR A 237 12.45 2.41 1.66
C THR A 237 11.19 3.04 1.09
N VAL A 238 10.90 4.28 1.45
CA VAL A 238 9.77 5.05 0.92
C VAL A 238 10.27 6.35 0.32
N LEU A 239 9.77 6.67 -0.87
CA LEU A 239 10.08 7.90 -1.58
C LEU A 239 8.99 8.94 -1.36
N PHE A 240 9.39 10.14 -0.95
CA PHE A 240 8.53 11.30 -0.78
C PHE A 240 8.81 12.28 -1.91
N LEU A 241 7.85 12.40 -2.81
CA LEU A 241 7.96 13.22 -4.00
C LEU A 241 7.15 14.48 -3.84
N LYS A 242 7.60 15.55 -4.49
CA LYS A 242 6.92 16.84 -4.54
C LYS A 242 6.74 17.26 -5.99
N LYS A 243 5.58 17.87 -6.27
CA LYS A 243 5.44 18.74 -7.44
C LYS A 243 6.00 20.12 -7.08
N PRO A 244 6.97 20.67 -7.84
CA PRO A 244 7.51 22.00 -7.57
C PRO A 244 6.40 23.06 -7.51
N VAL A 245 6.54 24.02 -6.59
CA VAL A 245 5.74 25.25 -6.60
C VAL A 245 6.39 26.14 -7.64
N SER A 246 5.70 26.36 -8.76
CA SER A 246 6.13 27.31 -9.81
C SER A 246 6.17 28.72 -9.28
#